data_AF-A0A935VSS5-F1
#
_entry.id   AF-A0A935VSS5-F1
#
_cell.length_a   1.000
_cell.length_b   1.000
_cell.length_c   1.000
_cell.angle_alpha   90.00
_cell.angle_beta   90.00
_cell.angle_gamma   90.00
#
_symmetry.space_group_name_H-M   'P 1'
#
loop_
_entity.id
_entity.type
_entity.pdbx_description
1 polymer ?
#
loop_
_entity_poly.entity_id
_entity_poly.type
_entity_poly.pdbx_seq_one_letter_code
_entity_poly.pdbx_strand_id
1 'polypeptide(L)' 'MQKGWDGNLGGKPQESGTYVWLAEGITFNGIVRQQKGYVVLIR' A
#
# COMPACT_ATOMS: atom_id res chain seq x y z
N MET A 1 -17.07 1.80 -1.44
CA MET A 1 -16.03 0.91 -2.00
C MET A 1 -14.67 1.53 -1.68
N GLN A 2 -13.81 0.83 -0.95
CA GLN A 2 -12.46 1.32 -0.60
C GLN A 2 -11.55 1.23 -1.83
N LYS A 3 -10.88 2.33 -2.19
CA LYS A 3 -9.97 2.36 -3.35
C LYS A 3 -8.57 1.96 -2.88
N GLY A 4 -8.20 0.71 -3.11
CA GLY A 4 -6.87 0.16 -2.82
C GLY A 4 -5.91 0.31 -3.99
N TRP A 5 -4.71 -0.25 -3.85
CA TRP A 5 -3.78 -0.42 -4.97
C TRP A 5 -4.38 -1.36 -6.03
N ASP A 6 -4.21 -1.02 -7.30
CA ASP A 6 -4.79 -1.70 -8.45
C ASP A 6 -3.86 -2.73 -9.10
N GLY A 7 -2.67 -2.96 -8.50
CA GLY A 7 -1.67 -3.90 -9.04
C GLY A 7 -0.75 -3.30 -10.10
N ASN A 8 -0.85 -1.99 -10.39
CA ASN A 8 0.00 -1.31 -11.35
C ASN A 8 1.04 -0.40 -10.67
N LEU A 9 2.25 -0.36 -11.21
CA LEU A 9 3.30 0.59 -10.82
C LEU A 9 3.74 1.36 -12.06
N GLY A 10 3.57 2.69 -12.05
CA GLY A 10 3.90 3.53 -13.20
C GLY A 10 3.13 3.13 -14.47
N GLY A 11 1.89 2.67 -14.32
CA GLY A 11 1.05 2.17 -15.43
C GLY A 11 1.42 0.76 -15.94
N LYS A 12 2.42 0.10 -15.34
CA LYS A 12 2.83 -1.27 -15.71
C LYS A 12 2.25 -2.28 -14.72
N PRO A 13 1.54 -3.32 -15.19
CA PRO A 13 1.11 -4.43 -14.35
C PRO A 13 2.31 -5.09 -13.67
N GLN A 14 2.21 -5.36 -12.38
CA GLN A 14 3.26 -6.08 -11.63
C GLN A 14 3.19 -7.59 -11.90
N GLU A 15 3.74 -8.48 -11.08
CA GLU A 15 3.52 -9.93 -11.18
C GLU A 15 2.56 -10.40 -10.10
N SER A 16 1.97 -11.59 -10.24
CA SER A 16 1.20 -12.17 -9.13
C SER A 16 2.16 -12.49 -7.97
N GLY A 17 1.80 -12.11 -6.75
CA GLY A 17 2.72 -12.22 -5.62
C GLY A 17 2.26 -11.49 -4.36
N THR A 18 3.07 -11.56 -3.31
CA THR A 18 2.82 -10.83 -2.06
C THR A 18 3.61 -9.53 -2.05
N TYR A 19 2.90 -8.42 -1.80
CA TYR A 19 3.47 -7.08 -1.73
C TYR A 19 3.29 -6.51 -0.33
N VAL A 20 4.27 -5.73 0.12
CA VAL A 20 4.19 -4.97 1.38
C VAL A 20 3.76 -3.55 1.05
N TRP A 21 2.77 -3.04 1.77
CA TRP A 21 2.45 -1.62 1.78
C TRP A 21 2.88 -0.99 3.10
N LEU A 22 3.31 0.28 3.03
CA LEU A 22 3.66 1.11 4.16
C LEU A 22 3.02 2.49 3.95
N ALA A 23 2.33 2.97 4.97
CA ALA A 23 1.79 4.32 5.05
C ALA A 23 2.33 5.00 6.31
N GLU A 24 2.83 6.22 6.17
CA GLU A 24 3.32 7.04 7.28
C GLU A 24 2.55 8.36 7.30
N GLY A 25 2.21 8.85 8.49
CA GLY A 25 1.62 10.15 8.70
C GLY A 25 2.10 10.79 10.00
N ILE A 26 2.11 12.12 10.02
CA ILE A 26 2.44 12.91 11.20
C ILE A 26 1.15 13.55 11.70
N THR A 27 0.82 13.37 12.98
CA THR A 27 -0.36 13.98 13.59
C THR A 27 -0.11 15.46 13.89
N PHE A 28 -1.19 16.21 14.18
CA PHE A 28 -1.08 17.65 14.51
C PHE A 28 -0.19 17.95 15.73
N ASN A 29 -0.04 16.99 16.65
CA ASN A 29 0.84 17.08 17.81
C ASN A 29 2.24 16.48 17.57
N GLY A 30 2.63 16.26 16.30
CA GLY A 30 3.97 15.83 15.92
C GLY A 30 4.27 14.35 16.14
N ILE A 31 3.26 13.52 16.40
CA ILE A 31 3.45 12.07 16.59
C ILE A 31 3.49 11.39 15.23
N VAL A 32 4.55 10.62 14.99
CA VAL A 32 4.65 9.76 13.81
C VAL A 32 3.78 8.52 14.00
N ARG A 33 2.91 8.25 13.02
CA ARG A 33 2.09 7.05 12.92
C ARG A 33 2.47 6.30 11.65
N GLN A 34 2.87 5.05 11.82
CA GLN A 34 3.15 4.15 10.71
C GLN A 34 2.12 3.01 10.68
N GLN A 35 1.70 2.64 9.48
CA GLN A 35 0.86 1.48 9.21
C GLN A 35 1.48 0.68 8.08
N LYS A 36 1.47 -0.64 8.22
CA LYS A 36 1.99 -1.54 7.21
C LYS A 36 1.16 -2.81 7.14
N GLY A 37 1.25 -3.49 6.02
CA GLY A 37 0.61 -4.78 5.85
C GLY A 37 1.05 -5.45 4.56
N TYR A 38 0.41 -6.58 4.29
CA TYR A 38 0.64 -7.38 3.10
C TYR A 38 -0.61 -7.36 2.22
N VAL A 39 -0.42 -7.41 0.92
CA VAL A 39 -1.48 -7.66 -0.07
C VAL A 39 -1.01 -8.78 -1.00
N VAL A 40 -1.88 -9.72 -1.29
CA VAL A 40 -1.62 -10.76 -2.29
C VAL A 40 -2.28 -10.33 -3.59
N LEU A 41 -1.49 -10.18 -4.64
CA LEU A 41 -1.96 -9.92 -5.99
C LEU A 41 -2.19 -11.27 -6.68
N ILE A 42 -3.47 -11.58 -6.93
CA ILE A 42 -3.94 -12.79 -7.63
C ILE A 42 -4.58 -12.35 -8.95
N ARG A 43 -4.40 -13.15 -10.01
CA ARG A 43 -4.89 -12.87 -11.36
C ARG A 43 -5.42 -14.14 -12.00
#